data_AF-A0AAJ2F901-F1
#
_entry.id   AF-A0AAJ2F901-F1
#
_cell.length_a   1.000
_cell.length_b   1.000
_cell.length_c   1.000
_cell.angle_alpha   90.00
_cell.angle_beta   90.00
_cell.angle_gamma   90.00
#
_symmetry.space_group_name_H-M   'P 1'
#
loop_
_entity.id
_entity.type
_entity.pdbx_description
1 polymer ?
#
loop_
_entity_poly.entity_id
_entity_poly.type
_entity_poly.pdbx_seq_one_letter_code
_entity_poly.pdbx_strand_id
1 'polypeptide(L)'
;MRKMFVTLAATSALALGACQSPAADKVEDQAEAQAEVIDEQADAMPEGPAKEAMENKADVVEEMGEEKANAMDDNGEIAPSETGVGDTQTK
;
A
#
# COMPACT_ATOMS: atom_id res chain seq x y z
N MET A 1 -18.75 20.13 -14.91
CA MET A 1 -17.36 20.62 -14.87
C MET A 1 -16.91 20.71 -13.41
N ARG A 2 -16.05 19.76 -13.01
CA ARG A 2 -15.01 19.87 -11.98
C ARG A 2 -14.17 18.60 -12.16
N LYS A 3 -13.27 18.67 -13.14
CA LYS A 3 -12.23 17.68 -13.37
C LYS A 3 -11.23 17.85 -12.23
N MET A 4 -11.46 17.15 -11.13
CA MET A 4 -10.44 16.96 -10.12
C MET A 4 -9.58 15.83 -10.67
N PHE A 5 -8.51 16.19 -11.36
CA PHE A 5 -7.38 15.29 -11.53
C PHE A 5 -6.93 14.96 -10.12
N VAL A 6 -7.31 13.80 -9.60
CA VAL A 6 -6.65 13.22 -8.45
C VAL A 6 -5.28 12.84 -8.99
N THR A 7 -4.37 13.81 -8.92
CA THR A 7 -2.94 13.57 -8.96
C THR A 7 -2.67 12.53 -7.89
N LEU A 8 -2.53 11.29 -8.33
CA LEU A 8 -1.90 10.20 -7.63
C LEU A 8 -0.48 10.68 -7.26
N ALA A 9 -0.37 11.37 -6.14
CA ALA A 9 0.91 11.71 -5.52
C ALA A 9 1.35 10.50 -4.69
N ALA A 10 1.48 9.34 -5.34
CA ALA A 10 2.07 8.14 -4.78
C ALA A 10 3.59 8.19 -4.96
N THR A 11 4.24 9.23 -4.44
CA THR A 11 5.71 9.35 -4.54
C THR A 11 6.39 9.83 -3.26
N SER A 12 5.83 9.54 -2.08
CA SER A 12 6.53 9.83 -0.81
C SER A 12 6.93 8.60 0.01
N ALA A 13 6.57 7.37 -0.38
CA ALA A 13 7.03 6.15 0.32
C ALA A 13 8.12 5.37 -0.43
N LEU A 14 8.25 5.51 -1.76
CA LEU A 14 9.28 4.82 -2.55
C LEU A 14 10.73 5.28 -2.30
N ALA A 15 10.95 6.27 -1.43
CA ALA A 15 12.31 6.61 -0.99
C ALA A 15 12.89 5.58 0.01
N LEU A 16 12.08 4.63 0.49
CA LEU A 16 12.52 3.51 1.34
C LEU A 16 12.82 2.22 0.55
N GLY A 17 12.39 2.09 -0.70
CA GLY A 17 12.66 0.91 -1.55
C GLY A 17 14.15 0.69 -1.90
N ALA A 18 15.04 1.62 -1.52
CA ALA A 18 16.48 1.41 -1.60
C ALA A 18 17.11 0.87 -0.30
N CYS A 19 16.33 0.71 0.77
CA CYS A 19 16.74 0.16 2.05
C CYS A 19 16.15 -1.24 2.33
N GLN A 20 15.12 -1.65 1.58
CA GLN A 20 14.40 -2.90 1.82
C GLN A 20 15.19 -4.14 1.36
N SER A 21 15.10 -5.22 2.12
CA SER A 21 15.79 -6.46 1.80
C SER A 21 15.18 -7.14 0.57
N PRO A 22 15.95 -7.87 -0.25
CA PRO A 22 15.44 -8.58 -1.43
C PRO A 22 14.36 -9.65 -1.15
N ALA A 23 14.16 -10.00 0.12
CA ALA A 23 13.10 -10.90 0.55
C ALA A 23 11.78 -10.16 0.81
N ALA A 24 11.86 -8.94 1.35
CA ALA A 24 10.73 -8.04 1.54
C ALA A 24 10.24 -7.49 0.20
N ASP A 25 11.14 -7.08 -0.70
CA ASP A 25 10.80 -6.66 -2.08
C ASP A 25 9.94 -7.71 -2.79
N LYS A 26 10.32 -8.99 -2.68
CA LYS A 26 9.57 -10.08 -3.31
C LYS A 26 8.18 -10.29 -2.74
N VAL A 27 7.95 -9.89 -1.49
CA VAL A 27 6.63 -10.00 -0.86
C VAL A 27 5.75 -8.84 -1.30
N GLU A 28 6.32 -7.63 -1.37
CA GLU A 28 5.68 -6.45 -1.95
C GLU A 28 5.31 -6.70 -3.42
N ASP A 29 6.27 -7.10 -4.27
CA ASP A 29 6.05 -7.42 -5.69
C ASP A 29 4.94 -8.46 -5.90
N GLN A 30 4.85 -9.46 -5.01
CA GLN A 30 3.82 -10.49 -5.08
C GLN A 30 2.44 -9.98 -4.68
N ALA A 31 2.38 -9.06 -3.72
CA ALA A 31 1.13 -8.46 -3.30
C ALA A 31 0.63 -7.47 -4.36
N GLU A 32 1.51 -6.63 -4.90
CA GLU A 32 1.22 -5.71 -6.00
C GLU A 32 0.68 -6.48 -7.21
N ALA A 33 1.37 -7.53 -7.66
CA ALA A 33 0.91 -8.34 -8.78
C ALA A 33 -0.46 -9.02 -8.53
N GLN A 34 -0.80 -9.33 -7.28
CA GLN A 34 -2.12 -9.85 -6.93
C GLN A 34 -3.18 -8.75 -6.90
N ALA A 35 -2.84 -7.57 -6.39
CA ALA A 35 -3.71 -6.41 -6.37
C ALA A 35 -4.03 -5.95 -7.79
N GLU A 36 -3.04 -5.85 -8.69
CA GLU A 36 -3.22 -5.54 -10.11
C GLU A 36 -4.23 -6.48 -10.78
N VAL A 37 -4.13 -7.79 -10.53
CA VAL A 37 -5.08 -8.76 -11.10
C VAL A 37 -6.51 -8.55 -10.58
N ILE A 38 -6.67 -8.09 -9.35
CA ILE A 38 -7.99 -7.77 -8.77
C ILE A 38 -8.51 -6.45 -9.35
N ASP A 39 -7.64 -5.47 -9.53
CA ASP A 39 -7.97 -4.16 -10.09
C ASP A 39 -8.37 -4.27 -11.57
N GLU A 40 -7.63 -5.04 -12.37
CA GLU A 40 -8.00 -5.37 -13.76
C GLU A 40 -9.38 -6.05 -13.84
N GLN A 41 -9.72 -6.89 -12.86
CA GLN A 41 -11.05 -7.49 -12.78
C GLN A 41 -12.12 -6.45 -12.41
N ALA A 42 -11.81 -5.53 -11.49
CA ALA A 42 -12.70 -4.44 -11.11
C ALA A 42 -12.96 -3.49 -12.29
N ASP A 43 -11.95 -3.21 -13.10
CA ASP A 43 -12.03 -2.38 -14.29
C ASP A 43 -12.91 -2.98 -15.38
N ALA A 44 -13.00 -4.30 -15.45
CA ALA A 44 -13.92 -5.00 -16.35
C ALA A 44 -15.39 -4.96 -15.86
N MET A 45 -15.64 -4.51 -14.62
CA MET A 45 -16.99 -4.42 -14.05
C MET A 45 -17.67 -3.09 -14.38
N PRO A 46 -19.01 -3.07 -14.49
CA PRO A 46 -19.75 -1.82 -14.57
C PRO A 46 -19.59 -1.03 -13.27
N GLU A 47 -19.55 0.30 -13.42
CA GLU A 47 -19.51 1.25 -12.30
C GLU A 47 -20.60 0.96 -11.24
N GLY A 48 -20.20 0.96 -9.98
CA GLY A 48 -21.10 0.78 -8.84
C GLY A 48 -20.46 0.09 -7.63
N PRO A 49 -21.25 -0.23 -6.59
CA PRO A 49 -20.74 -0.72 -5.31
C PRO A 49 -19.95 -2.03 -5.40
N ALA A 50 -20.22 -2.85 -6.42
CA ALA A 50 -19.51 -4.10 -6.63
C ALA A 50 -18.10 -3.89 -7.19
N LYS A 51 -17.91 -2.87 -8.06
CA LYS A 51 -16.61 -2.44 -8.55
C LYS A 51 -15.80 -1.82 -7.42
N GLU A 52 -16.40 -0.88 -6.67
CA GLU A 52 -15.77 -0.28 -5.49
C GLU A 52 -15.34 -1.33 -4.46
N ALA A 53 -16.16 -2.35 -4.21
CA ALA A 53 -15.79 -3.43 -3.28
C ALA A 53 -14.60 -4.28 -3.78
N MET A 54 -14.39 -4.35 -5.09
CA MET A 54 -13.29 -5.08 -5.70
C MET A 54 -12.00 -4.24 -5.72
N GLU A 55 -12.09 -2.95 -6.02
CA GLU A 55 -10.99 -1.98 -5.88
C GLU A 55 -10.50 -1.93 -4.42
N ASN A 56 -11.41 -1.77 -3.45
CA ASN A 56 -11.06 -1.82 -2.02
C ASN A 56 -10.38 -3.14 -1.61
N LYS A 57 -10.66 -4.25 -2.33
CA LYS A 57 -10.01 -5.52 -2.07
C LYS A 57 -8.59 -5.56 -2.63
N ALA A 58 -8.34 -4.92 -3.78
CA ALA A 58 -6.99 -4.73 -4.30
C ALA A 58 -6.16 -3.90 -3.32
N ASP A 59 -6.69 -2.77 -2.84
CA ASP A 59 -6.04 -1.90 -1.85
C ASP A 59 -5.62 -2.67 -0.59
N VAL A 60 -6.52 -3.48 -0.03
CA VAL A 60 -6.22 -4.28 1.17
C VAL A 60 -5.12 -5.33 0.90
N VAL A 61 -5.05 -5.88 -0.32
CA VAL A 61 -4.01 -6.86 -0.66
C VAL A 61 -2.65 -6.20 -0.79
N GLU A 62 -2.58 -5.01 -1.39
CA GLU A 62 -1.38 -4.19 -1.50
C GLU A 62 -0.90 -3.77 -0.11
N GLU A 63 -1.78 -3.18 0.71
CA GLU A 63 -1.46 -2.74 2.08
C GLU A 63 -0.96 -3.89 2.96
N MET A 64 -1.60 -5.07 2.92
CA MET A 64 -1.13 -6.26 3.63
C MET A 64 0.24 -6.76 3.12
N GLY A 65 0.55 -6.54 1.85
CA GLY A 65 1.83 -6.84 1.24
C GLY A 65 2.94 -5.94 1.77
N GLU A 66 2.69 -4.64 1.74
CA GLU A 66 3.59 -3.61 2.27
C GLU A 66 3.83 -3.80 3.77
N GLU A 67 2.79 -3.97 4.60
CA GLU A 67 2.94 -4.21 6.03
C GLU A 67 3.82 -5.44 6.31
N LYS A 68 3.64 -6.50 5.50
CA LYS A 68 4.43 -7.73 5.65
C LYS A 68 5.85 -7.55 5.16
N ALA A 69 6.07 -6.86 4.04
CA ALA A 69 7.40 -6.51 3.55
C ALA A 69 8.14 -5.67 4.59
N ASN A 70 7.49 -4.66 5.15
CA ASN A 70 7.99 -3.82 6.23
C ASN A 70 8.35 -4.65 7.46
N ALA A 71 7.47 -5.54 7.92
CA ALA A 71 7.76 -6.43 9.05
C ALA A 71 8.92 -7.42 8.80
N MET A 72 9.29 -7.65 7.54
CA MET A 72 10.42 -8.51 7.15
C MET A 72 11.74 -7.73 7.04
N ASP A 73 11.67 -6.43 6.78
CA ASP A 73 12.83 -5.55 6.67
C ASP A 73 13.19 -4.89 8.00
N ASP A 74 12.17 -4.44 8.73
CA ASP A 74 12.24 -4.19 10.15
C ASP A 74 12.56 -5.51 10.83
N ASN A 75 13.81 -5.68 11.27
CA ASN A 75 14.36 -6.90 11.85
C ASN A 75 13.77 -7.22 13.26
N GLY A 76 12.46 -7.03 13.45
CA GLY A 76 11.72 -7.10 14.71
C GLY A 76 11.50 -5.76 15.41
N GLU A 77 11.90 -4.62 14.83
CA GLU A 77 11.62 -3.28 15.35
C GLU A 77 10.47 -2.66 14.57
N ILE A 78 9.25 -2.68 15.12
CA ILE A 78 8.14 -1.89 14.58
C ILE A 78 8.64 -0.45 14.37
N ALA A 79 8.78 0.01 13.12
CA ALA A 79 9.07 1.41 12.85
C ALA A 79 8.07 2.29 13.63
N PRO A 80 8.52 3.14 14.58
CA PRO A 80 7.64 3.87 15.49
C PRO A 80 6.86 5.02 14.83
N SER A 81 6.76 5.06 13.51
CA SER A 81 6.11 6.15 12.76
C SER A 81 4.73 5.82 12.20
N GLU A 82 4.31 4.55 12.16
CA GLU A 82 2.97 4.15 11.70
C GLU A 82 1.94 4.15 12.85
N THR A 83 2.38 4.24 14.11
CA THR A 83 1.49 4.65 15.21
C THR A 83 1.56 6.16 15.33
N GLY A 84 0.58 6.90 14.81
CA GLY A 84 0.47 8.36 14.92
C GLY A 84 0.39 8.90 16.36
N VAL A 85 1.44 8.73 17.15
CA VAL A 85 1.70 9.37 18.45
C VAL A 85 3.18 9.76 18.47
N GLY A 86 3.49 10.90 17.87
CA GLY A 86 4.81 11.49 17.97
C GLY A 86 5.23 11.63 19.45
N ASP A 87 6.46 11.23 19.73
CA ASP A 87 7.23 11.46 20.96
C ASP A 87 7.47 12.96 21.26
N THR A 88 6.51 13.83 21.01
CA THR A 88 6.60 15.28 21.28
C THR A 88 5.55 15.81 22.27
N GLN A 89 4.88 14.94 23.03
CA GLN A 89 4.03 15.37 24.15
C GLN A 89 4.48 14.78 25.49
N THR A 90 5.76 14.92 25.82
CA THR A 90 6.19 14.95 27.23
C THR A 90 7.16 16.11 27.45
N LYS A 91 6.60 17.32 27.58
CA LYS A 91 6.96 18.26 28.66
C LYS A 91 6.04 19.47 28.70
#